data_AF-A0A0B2W6I5-F1
#
_entry.id   AF-A0A0B2W6I5-F1
#
_cell.length_a   1.000
_cell.length_b   1.000
_cell.length_c   1.000
_cell.angle_alpha   90.00
_cell.angle_beta   90.00
_cell.angle_gamma   90.00
#
_symmetry.space_group_name_H-M   'P 1'
#
loop_
_entity.id
_entity.type
_entity.pdbx_description
1 polymer ?
#
loop_
_entity_poly.entity_id
_entity_poly.type
_entity_poly.pdbx_seq_one_letter_code
_entity_poly.pdbx_strand_id
1 'polypeptide(L)'
;MWILQPDEELDDLAYGKRQGNIEPNPSPNVTKVVLADVGLISLNEPLPICERKGGRLYYVLQLPIADRYSDQWTSHISRFQDCKLLGYGDHERGRTDGRLRELNVSVHEDGEALVSPLKGKGRFCSTRVTFTHDIFVDIREVLPLIKDGLFRIGKLNEFLDDNYKCSRIVRRT
;
A
#
# COMPACT_ATOMS: atom_id res chain seq x y z
N MET A 1 -9.88 6.59 -0.32
CA MET A 1 -9.93 5.24 -0.89
C MET A 1 -8.72 5.14 -1.79
N TRP A 2 -7.70 4.42 -1.33
CA TRP A 2 -6.47 4.20 -2.08
C TRP A 2 -6.76 3.06 -3.05
N ILE A 3 -6.79 3.35 -4.35
CA ILE A 3 -6.99 2.35 -5.40
C ILE A 3 -5.63 2.17 -6.06
N LEU A 4 -5.16 0.93 -6.08
CA LEU A 4 -3.98 0.50 -6.83
C LEU A 4 -4.48 -0.19 -8.10
N GLN A 5 -3.98 0.22 -9.26
CA GLN A 5 -3.93 -0.60 -10.46
C GLN A 5 -2.56 -0.38 -11.10
N PRO A 6 -1.85 -1.45 -11.51
CA PRO A 6 -0.62 -1.32 -12.26
C PRO A 6 -0.91 -0.90 -13.71
N ASP A 7 -0.05 -0.05 -14.26
CA ASP A 7 0.11 0.07 -15.71
C ASP A 7 0.85 -1.18 -16.20
N GLU A 8 0.19 -1.95 -17.07
CA GLU A 8 0.79 -3.03 -17.86
C GLU A 8 1.73 -2.42 -18.92
N GLU A 9 2.99 -2.16 -18.60
CA GLU A 9 4.08 -2.07 -19.59
C GLU A 9 5.46 -2.05 -18.93
N LEU A 10 6.07 -3.23 -18.73
CA LEU A 10 7.51 -3.37 -18.50
C LEU A 10 7.97 -4.82 -18.76
N ASP A 11 7.73 -5.29 -19.99
CA ASP A 11 8.52 -6.38 -20.58
C ASP A 11 9.66 -5.77 -21.42
N ASP A 12 10.80 -6.48 -21.48
CA ASP A 12 11.91 -6.34 -22.44
C ASP A 12 13.17 -5.48 -22.14
N LEU A 13 13.67 -5.42 -20.89
CA LEU A 13 15.08 -4.99 -20.68
C LEU A 13 15.85 -5.81 -19.62
N ALA A 14 15.95 -7.12 -19.82
CA ALA A 14 16.90 -7.94 -19.05
C ALA A 14 17.50 -9.10 -19.85
N TYR A 15 18.08 -8.83 -21.03
CA TYR A 15 18.98 -9.79 -21.68
C TYR A 15 20.17 -9.08 -22.37
N GLY A 16 21.21 -8.82 -21.59
CA GLY A 16 22.49 -8.30 -22.07
C GLY A 16 23.66 -9.17 -21.62
N LYS A 17 24.10 -10.10 -22.49
CA LYS A 17 25.40 -10.78 -22.39
C LYS A 17 26.53 -9.76 -22.59
N ARG A 18 27.51 -9.69 -21.67
CA ARG A 18 28.92 -9.37 -22.01
C ARG A 18 29.90 -10.14 -21.11
N GLN A 19 30.78 -10.89 -21.76
CA GLN A 19 32.05 -11.37 -21.21
C GLN A 19 33.03 -10.20 -21.12
N GLY A 20 33.79 -10.14 -20.04
CA GLY A 20 34.92 -9.22 -19.85
C GLY A 20 35.41 -9.24 -18.40
N ASN A 21 36.56 -9.86 -18.16
CA ASN A 21 37.24 -9.87 -16.87
C ASN A 21 37.75 -8.47 -16.53
N ILE A 22 37.20 -7.86 -15.49
CA ILE A 22 37.75 -6.71 -14.76
C ILE A 22 37.52 -6.98 -13.28
N GLU A 23 38.58 -6.87 -12.46
CA GLU A 23 38.51 -7.00 -10.99
C GLU A 23 37.42 -6.09 -10.39
N PRO A 24 36.63 -6.57 -9.41
CA PRO A 24 35.63 -5.74 -8.77
C PRO A 24 36.32 -4.84 -7.74
N ASN A 25 36.56 -3.58 -8.11
CA ASN A 25 36.48 -2.50 -7.13
C ASN A 25 35.06 -2.55 -6.53
N PRO A 26 34.87 -2.44 -5.20
CA PRO A 26 33.54 -2.37 -4.61
C PRO A 26 32.89 -1.05 -5.03
N SER A 27 32.15 -1.13 -6.13
CA SER A 27 31.21 -0.10 -6.59
C SER A 27 30.17 0.17 -5.50
N PRO A 28 29.59 1.38 -5.45
CA PRO A 28 28.70 1.77 -4.37
C PRO A 28 27.57 0.76 -4.20
N ASN A 29 27.29 0.43 -2.94
CA ASN A 29 26.21 -0.42 -2.46
C ASN A 29 25.04 -0.43 -3.43
N VAL A 30 24.72 -1.63 -3.94
CA VAL A 30 23.52 -1.91 -4.70
C VAL A 30 22.34 -1.24 -3.98
N THR A 31 21.78 -0.25 -4.65
CA THR A 31 20.70 0.59 -4.13
C THR A 31 19.51 -0.34 -3.93
N LYS A 32 19.02 -0.48 -2.69
CA LYS A 32 17.77 -1.19 -2.40
C LYS A 32 16.69 -0.58 -3.29
N VAL A 33 16.26 -1.30 -4.32
CA VAL A 33 15.17 -0.85 -5.20
C VAL A 33 13.89 -1.15 -4.44
N VAL A 34 13.45 -0.21 -3.61
CA VAL A 34 12.09 -0.23 -3.08
C VAL A 34 11.17 0.00 -4.28
N LEU A 35 10.54 -1.07 -4.76
CA LEU A 35 9.45 -0.96 -5.73
C LEU A 35 8.26 -0.33 -5.00
N ALA A 36 8.23 1.00 -5.00
CA ALA A 36 7.15 1.78 -4.43
C ALA A 36 6.08 2.01 -5.49
N ASP A 37 5.05 1.17 -5.51
CA ASP A 37 3.84 1.40 -6.31
C ASP A 37 2.79 2.13 -5.44
N VAL A 38 2.95 3.45 -5.32
CA VAL A 38 2.11 4.30 -4.46
C VAL A 38 1.73 5.58 -5.20
N GLY A 39 0.42 5.85 -5.31
CA GLY A 39 -0.14 7.07 -5.86
C GLY A 39 -0.77 7.97 -4.79
N LEU A 40 -0.54 9.29 -4.89
CA LEU A 40 -1.24 10.31 -4.11
C LEU A 40 -2.23 11.06 -5.00
N ILE A 41 -3.50 11.11 -4.58
CA ILE A 41 -4.57 11.79 -5.31
C ILE A 41 -5.15 12.88 -4.43
N SER A 42 -5.10 14.14 -4.90
CA SER A 42 -5.79 15.25 -4.26
C SER A 42 -7.23 15.32 -4.74
N LEU A 43 -8.18 15.43 -3.81
CA LEU A 43 -9.57 15.71 -4.13
C LEU A 43 -9.76 17.19 -4.47
N ASN A 44 -10.72 17.48 -5.35
CA ASN A 44 -11.07 18.85 -5.72
C ASN A 44 -11.74 19.62 -4.56
N GLU A 45 -12.46 18.90 -3.70
CA GLU A 45 -13.14 19.45 -2.53
C GLU A 45 -12.81 18.63 -1.28
N PRO A 46 -12.69 19.27 -0.10
CA PRO A 46 -12.45 18.57 1.15
C PRO A 46 -13.66 17.72 1.56
N LEU A 47 -13.38 16.53 2.10
CA LEU A 47 -14.42 15.67 2.69
C LEU A 47 -14.67 16.07 4.15
N PRO A 48 -15.92 15.92 4.66
CA PRO A 48 -16.26 16.21 6.05
C PRO A 48 -15.81 15.05 6.96
N ILE A 49 -14.49 14.91 7.12
CA ILE A 49 -13.88 13.83 7.91
C ILE A 49 -14.35 13.92 9.37
N CYS A 50 -14.76 12.79 9.93
CA CYS A 50 -15.34 12.64 11.28
C CYS A 50 -16.72 13.29 11.49
N GLU A 51 -17.36 13.78 10.43
CA GLU A 51 -18.68 14.39 10.50
C GLU A 51 -19.71 13.56 9.71
N ARG A 52 -20.98 13.63 10.14
CA ARG A 52 -22.09 13.04 9.39
C ARG A 52 -22.61 14.05 8.37
N LYS A 53 -22.49 13.75 7.08
CA LYS A 53 -23.08 14.54 5.99
C LYS A 53 -23.93 13.63 5.11
N GLY A 54 -25.21 13.96 4.95
CA GLY A 54 -26.15 13.16 4.13
C GLY A 54 -26.30 11.71 4.63
N GLY A 55 -26.27 11.50 5.95
CA GLY A 55 -26.34 10.17 6.56
C GLY A 55 -25.05 9.33 6.48
N ARG A 56 -24.01 9.82 5.81
CA ARG A 56 -22.71 9.13 5.68
C ARG A 56 -21.71 9.67 6.69
N LEU A 57 -20.92 8.78 7.29
CA LEU A 57 -19.79 9.09 8.14
C LEU A 57 -18.50 8.82 7.37
N TYR A 58 -17.60 9.80 7.36
CA TYR A 58 -16.31 9.70 6.68
C TYR A 58 -15.19 9.53 7.70
N TYR A 59 -14.29 8.59 7.44
CA TYR A 59 -13.12 8.32 8.26
C TYR A 59 -11.90 8.10 7.37
N VAL A 60 -10.73 8.46 7.91
CA VAL A 60 -9.44 8.24 7.25
C VAL A 60 -8.80 6.99 7.87
N LEU A 61 -8.26 6.12 7.01
CA LEU A 61 -7.42 5.02 7.46
C LEU A 61 -6.08 5.60 7.93
N GLN A 62 -5.75 5.40 9.20
CA GLN A 62 -4.52 5.93 9.78
C GLN A 62 -3.30 5.20 9.25
N LEU A 63 -2.29 5.96 8.81
CA LEU A 63 -0.98 5.40 8.51
C LEU A 63 -0.25 5.06 9.81
N PRO A 64 0.56 3.98 9.84
CA PRO A 64 1.19 3.51 11.06
C PRO A 64 2.45 4.32 11.40
N ILE A 65 2.34 5.65 11.48
CA ILE A 65 3.46 6.58 11.72
C ILE A 65 3.80 6.62 13.22
N ALA A 66 5.08 6.53 13.57
CA ALA A 66 5.54 6.56 14.97
C ALA A 66 5.53 7.97 15.56
N ASP A 67 6.15 8.93 14.86
CA ASP A 67 6.09 10.34 15.19
C ASP A 67 5.76 11.16 13.94
N ARG A 68 4.61 11.83 13.99
CA ARG A 68 4.09 12.64 12.88
C ARG A 68 4.86 13.93 12.66
N TYR A 69 5.49 14.46 13.71
CA TYR A 69 6.23 15.71 13.68
C TYR A 69 7.70 15.49 13.33
N SER A 70 8.17 14.24 13.37
CA SER A 70 9.51 13.87 12.94
C SER A 70 9.73 14.24 11.48
N ASP A 71 10.91 14.77 11.16
CA ASP A 71 11.36 15.02 9.79
C ASP A 71 11.39 13.74 8.95
N GLN A 72 11.69 12.61 9.58
CA GLN A 72 11.69 11.29 8.96
C GLN A 72 10.57 10.43 9.55
N TRP A 73 9.54 10.15 8.75
CA TRP A 73 8.46 9.26 9.17
C TRP A 73 8.94 7.81 9.18
N THR A 74 8.87 7.21 10.36
CA THR A 74 9.09 5.78 10.59
C THR A 74 7.79 5.13 11.05
N SER A 75 7.73 3.81 10.97
CA SER A 75 6.55 3.09 11.42
C SER A 75 6.60 2.71 12.89
N HIS A 76 5.46 2.73 13.59
CA HIS A 76 5.34 2.16 14.94
C HIS A 76 4.97 0.68 14.94
N ILE A 77 4.64 0.10 13.79
CA ILE A 77 4.37 -1.34 13.67
C ILE A 77 5.64 -2.07 13.26
N SER A 78 5.96 -3.14 13.97
CA SER A 78 7.08 -4.02 13.64
C SER A 78 6.65 -5.26 12.86
N ARG A 79 5.37 -5.62 12.90
CA ARG A 79 4.81 -6.83 12.28
C ARG A 79 3.34 -6.63 11.88
N PHE A 80 2.92 -7.33 10.84
CA PHE A 80 1.54 -7.37 10.37
C PHE A 80 0.79 -8.53 11.03
N GLN A 81 -0.30 -8.24 11.73
CA GLN A 81 -1.15 -9.23 12.41
C GLN A 81 -2.62 -8.87 12.18
N ASP A 82 -3.49 -9.87 12.16
CA ASP A 82 -4.94 -9.71 12.03
C ASP A 82 -5.36 -8.85 10.82
N CYS A 83 -4.65 -9.03 9.70
CA CYS A 83 -4.85 -8.23 8.50
C CYS A 83 -6.14 -8.61 7.76
N LYS A 84 -6.78 -7.60 7.18
CA LYS A 84 -8.00 -7.73 6.38
C LYS A 84 -7.81 -7.08 5.04
N LEU A 85 -8.24 -7.78 3.99
CA LEU A 85 -8.36 -7.23 2.65
C LEU A 85 -9.83 -6.87 2.41
N LEU A 86 -10.06 -5.63 1.95
CA LEU A 86 -11.38 -5.10 1.64
C LEU A 86 -11.45 -4.75 0.15
N GLY A 87 -12.52 -5.13 -0.54
CA GLY A 87 -12.67 -4.79 -1.96
C GLY A 87 -14.01 -5.15 -2.57
N TYR A 88 -14.23 -4.64 -3.79
CA TYR A 88 -15.38 -4.91 -4.65
C TYR A 88 -15.04 -5.81 -5.83
N GLY A 89 -13.87 -6.47 -5.78
CA GLY A 89 -13.37 -7.31 -6.87
C GLY A 89 -14.31 -8.45 -7.25
N ASP A 90 -14.05 -9.06 -8.40
CA ASP A 90 -14.78 -10.23 -8.87
C ASP A 90 -14.80 -11.32 -7.79
N HIS A 91 -15.96 -11.94 -7.60
CA HIS A 91 -16.04 -13.14 -6.77
C HIS A 91 -15.50 -14.37 -7.52
N GLU A 92 -15.49 -15.53 -6.87
CA GLU A 92 -14.96 -16.79 -7.40
C GLU A 92 -15.54 -17.22 -8.75
N ARG A 93 -16.72 -16.69 -9.14
CA ARG A 93 -17.33 -16.94 -10.46
C ARG A 93 -16.99 -15.88 -11.51
N GLY A 94 -16.07 -14.95 -11.22
CA GLY A 94 -15.65 -13.91 -12.16
C GLY A 94 -16.72 -12.85 -12.45
N ARG A 95 -17.51 -12.46 -11.44
CA ARG A 95 -18.51 -11.40 -11.58
C ARG A 95 -18.39 -10.38 -10.46
N THR A 96 -18.68 -9.12 -10.78
CA THR A 96 -18.92 -8.07 -9.80
C THR A 96 -20.40 -8.03 -9.42
N ASP A 97 -20.70 -7.71 -8.17
CA ASP A 97 -22.08 -7.56 -7.65
C ASP A 97 -22.28 -6.24 -6.88
N GLY A 98 -21.26 -5.37 -6.89
CA GLY A 98 -21.27 -4.09 -6.18
C GLY A 98 -21.23 -4.22 -4.65
N ARG A 99 -20.94 -5.41 -4.09
CA ARG A 99 -20.89 -5.61 -2.64
C ARG A 99 -19.45 -5.54 -2.13
N LEU A 100 -19.25 -4.81 -1.03
CA LEU A 100 -17.97 -4.79 -0.32
C LEU A 100 -17.77 -6.14 0.37
N ARG A 101 -16.59 -6.74 0.18
CA ARG A 101 -16.20 -7.98 0.85
C ARG A 101 -14.99 -7.77 1.73
N GLU A 102 -14.92 -8.58 2.77
CA GLU A 102 -13.82 -8.64 3.72
C GLU A 102 -13.22 -10.04 3.72
N LEU A 103 -11.89 -10.10 3.69
CA LEU A 103 -11.13 -11.34 3.72
C LEU A 103 -10.01 -11.24 4.75
N ASN A 104 -9.99 -12.16 5.72
CA ASN A 104 -8.85 -12.28 6.62
C ASN A 104 -7.64 -12.82 5.86
N VAL A 105 -6.51 -12.15 5.96
CA VAL A 105 -5.27 -12.49 5.25
C VAL A 105 -4.11 -12.55 6.24
N SER A 106 -3.24 -13.53 6.05
CA SER A 106 -1.96 -13.60 6.74
C SER A 106 -0.91 -12.94 5.86
N VAL A 107 -0.30 -11.87 6.34
CA VAL A 107 0.79 -11.17 5.66
C VAL A 107 2.09 -11.54 6.35
N HIS A 108 3.10 -11.91 5.58
CA HIS A 108 4.43 -12.24 6.08
C HIS A 108 5.49 -11.62 5.19
N GLU A 109 6.69 -11.47 5.74
CA GLU A 109 7.86 -11.00 5.02
C GLU A 109 8.52 -12.19 4.30
N ASP A 110 8.74 -12.05 3.00
CA ASP A 110 9.52 -12.99 2.19
C ASP A 110 10.59 -12.20 1.40
N GLY A 111 11.82 -12.24 1.88
CA GLY A 111 12.90 -11.36 1.41
C GLY A 111 12.58 -9.89 1.68
N GLU A 112 12.49 -9.09 0.61
CA GLU A 112 12.16 -7.65 0.68
C GLU A 112 10.67 -7.37 0.40
N ALA A 113 9.85 -8.42 0.18
CA ALA A 113 8.45 -8.29 -0.17
C ALA A 113 7.54 -8.67 1.02
N LEU A 114 6.39 -8.00 1.09
CA LEU A 114 5.27 -8.49 1.90
C LEU A 114 4.39 -9.38 1.04
N VAL A 115 4.08 -10.58 1.53
CA VAL A 115 3.34 -11.58 0.78
C VAL A 115 2.17 -12.15 1.57
N SER A 116 1.09 -12.49 0.87
CA SER A 116 -0.03 -13.26 1.44
C SER A 116 -0.35 -14.50 0.61
N PRO A 117 -0.47 -15.70 1.22
CA PRO A 117 -0.77 -16.91 0.46
C PRO A 117 -2.18 -16.87 -0.17
N LEU A 118 -2.24 -17.20 -1.46
CA LEU A 118 -3.48 -17.27 -2.25
C LEU A 118 -4.21 -18.62 -2.16
N LYS A 119 -3.63 -19.60 -1.47
CA LYS A 119 -4.14 -20.99 -1.49
C LYS A 119 -5.59 -21.06 -1.00
N GLY A 120 -6.50 -21.41 -1.90
CA GLY A 120 -7.93 -21.55 -1.64
C GLY A 120 -8.72 -20.24 -1.57
N LYS A 121 -8.13 -19.11 -2.00
CA LYS A 121 -8.75 -17.78 -2.00
C LYS A 121 -8.77 -17.22 -3.42
N GLY A 122 -9.93 -16.77 -3.89
CA GLY A 122 -10.10 -16.12 -5.20
C GLY A 122 -10.40 -17.07 -6.36
N ARG A 123 -10.55 -16.49 -7.56
CA ARG A 123 -10.75 -17.21 -8.82
C ARG A 123 -9.46 -17.94 -9.17
N PHE A 124 -9.55 -19.22 -9.55
CA PHE A 124 -8.41 -19.94 -10.12
C PHE A 124 -8.04 -19.28 -11.45
N CYS A 125 -7.02 -18.42 -11.45
CA CYS A 125 -6.46 -17.87 -12.68
C CYS A 125 -5.80 -19.04 -13.42
N SER A 126 -6.43 -19.51 -14.52
CA SER A 126 -5.98 -20.63 -15.34
C SER A 126 -4.76 -20.29 -16.21
N THR A 127 -3.84 -19.49 -15.69
CA THR A 127 -2.53 -19.28 -16.30
C THR A 127 -1.59 -20.36 -15.77
N ARG A 128 -0.75 -20.93 -16.63
CA ARG A 128 0.18 -22.04 -16.29
C ARG A 128 1.21 -21.69 -15.21
N VAL A 129 1.20 -20.45 -14.72
CA VAL A 129 1.93 -19.95 -13.57
C VAL A 129 0.92 -19.78 -12.44
N THR A 130 0.94 -20.69 -11.47
CA THR A 130 0.18 -20.52 -10.24
C THR A 130 0.91 -19.51 -9.38
N PHE A 131 0.49 -18.25 -9.40
CA PHE A 131 0.90 -17.31 -8.37
C PHE A 131 0.39 -17.85 -7.03
N THR A 132 1.32 -18.24 -6.17
CA THR A 132 1.00 -18.82 -4.85
C THR A 132 0.77 -17.74 -3.80
N HIS A 133 1.16 -16.50 -4.09
CA HIS A 133 1.11 -15.37 -3.17
C HIS A 133 0.68 -14.09 -3.89
N ASP A 134 -0.08 -13.26 -3.18
CA ASP A 134 -0.21 -11.84 -3.46
C ASP A 134 0.99 -11.09 -2.89
N ILE A 135 1.49 -10.09 -3.61
CA ILE A 135 2.59 -9.22 -3.18
C ILE A 135 2.02 -7.86 -2.79
N PHE A 136 2.45 -7.33 -1.65
CA PHE A 136 2.03 -6.03 -1.12
C PHE A 136 3.22 -5.09 -0.99
N VAL A 137 2.98 -3.81 -1.21
CA VAL A 137 3.94 -2.75 -0.88
C VAL A 137 4.06 -2.66 0.63
N ASP A 138 5.30 -2.66 1.14
CA ASP A 138 5.54 -2.43 2.55
C ASP A 138 5.34 -0.96 2.91
N ILE A 139 4.22 -0.66 3.57
CA ILE A 139 3.89 0.68 4.01
C ILE A 139 5.01 1.29 4.85
N ARG A 140 5.74 0.48 5.65
CA ARG A 140 6.81 0.95 6.54
C ARG A 140 7.96 1.58 5.76
N GLU A 141 8.26 1.03 4.59
CA GLU A 141 9.36 1.48 3.72
C GLU A 141 8.99 2.73 2.90
N VAL A 142 7.70 2.90 2.59
CA VAL A 142 7.23 4.01 1.74
C VAL A 142 6.71 5.22 2.52
N LEU A 143 6.66 5.17 3.87
CA LEU A 143 6.23 6.32 4.69
C LEU A 143 7.01 7.62 4.38
N PRO A 144 8.36 7.61 4.22
CA PRO A 144 9.08 8.83 3.85
C PRO A 144 8.67 9.38 2.48
N LEU A 145 8.42 8.50 1.50
CA LEU A 145 7.98 8.88 0.16
C LEU A 145 6.58 9.51 0.20
N ILE A 146 5.66 8.95 0.98
CA ILE A 146 4.33 9.50 1.19
C ILE A 146 4.41 10.90 1.81
N LYS A 147 5.26 11.08 2.84
CA LYS A 147 5.45 12.39 3.48
C LYS A 147 5.92 13.44 2.50
N ASP A 148 6.98 13.12 1.74
CA ASP A 148 7.55 14.02 0.74
C ASP A 148 6.52 14.35 -0.36
N GLY A 149 5.78 13.35 -0.84
CA GLY A 149 4.69 13.56 -1.80
C GLY A 149 3.60 14.50 -1.25
N LEU A 150 3.13 14.28 -0.01
CA LEU A 150 2.16 15.15 0.65
C LEU A 150 2.66 16.59 0.84
N PHE A 151 3.96 16.74 1.16
CA PHE A 151 4.60 18.04 1.27
C PHE A 151 4.62 18.77 -0.09
N ARG A 152 5.06 18.08 -1.16
CA ARG A 152 5.14 18.63 -2.52
C ARG A 152 3.78 19.09 -3.07
N ILE A 153 2.71 18.37 -2.77
CA ILE A 153 1.36 18.75 -3.20
C ILE A 153 0.66 19.74 -2.23
N GLY A 154 1.35 20.22 -1.18
CA GLY A 154 0.81 21.18 -0.23
C GLY A 154 -0.31 20.63 0.67
N LYS A 155 -0.41 19.30 0.82
CA LYS A 155 -1.48 18.61 1.58
C LYS A 155 -1.03 18.03 2.92
N LEU A 156 0.24 18.15 3.29
CA LEU A 156 0.78 17.54 4.52
C LEU A 156 0.01 17.97 5.79
N ASN A 157 -0.25 19.26 5.95
CA ASN A 157 -0.95 19.78 7.14
C ASN A 157 -2.41 19.30 7.20
N GLU A 158 -3.13 19.34 6.06
CA GLU A 158 -4.50 18.82 5.95
C GLU A 158 -4.56 17.34 6.31
N PHE A 159 -3.63 16.54 5.76
CA PHE A 159 -3.52 15.11 6.06
C PHE A 159 -3.31 14.86 7.56
N LEU A 160 -2.40 15.62 8.19
CA LEU A 160 -2.14 15.51 9.63
C LEU A 160 -3.42 15.83 10.41
N ASP A 161 -4.04 16.99 10.16
CA ASP A 161 -5.24 17.41 10.87
C ASP A 161 -6.37 16.38 10.76
N ASP A 162 -6.65 15.87 9.56
CA ASP A 162 -7.71 14.90 9.31
C ASP A 162 -7.47 13.54 9.99
N ASN A 163 -6.21 13.08 10.04
CA ASN A 163 -5.87 11.84 10.74
C ASN A 163 -6.10 11.92 12.26
N TYR A 164 -6.06 13.13 12.84
CA TYR A 164 -6.20 13.33 14.29
C TYR A 164 -7.57 13.83 14.75
N LYS A 165 -8.36 14.46 13.87
CA LYS A 165 -9.75 14.86 14.19
C LYS A 165 -10.57 13.67 14.74
N CYS A 166 -10.41 12.48 14.17
CA CYS A 166 -11.24 11.31 14.50
C CYS A 166 -10.85 10.59 15.80
N SER A 167 -9.66 10.86 16.36
CA SER A 167 -9.17 10.21 17.59
C SER A 167 -10.05 10.47 18.83
N ARG A 168 -10.90 11.50 18.78
CA ARG A 168 -11.83 11.86 19.87
C ARG A 168 -13.18 11.14 19.82
N ILE A 169 -13.58 10.60 18.67
CA ILE A 169 -14.92 9.99 18.50
C ILE A 169 -14.89 8.51 18.90
N VAL A 170 -13.82 7.78 18.59
CA VAL A 170 -13.67 6.34 18.85
C VAL A 170 -13.63 6.00 20.35
N ARG A 171 -13.34 6.96 21.23
CA ARG A 171 -13.29 6.74 22.69
C ARG A 171 -14.66 6.80 23.40
N ARG A 172 -15.75 7.05 22.68
CA ARG A 172 -17.10 7.22 23.25
C ARG A 172 -18.10 6.14 22.84
N THR A 173 -17.66 5.12 22.12
CA THR A 173 -18.43 3.94 21.71
C THR A 173 -17.74 2.70 22.21
#